data_AF-A0A1F8A5W1-F1
#
_entry.id   AF-A0A1F8A5W1-F1
#
_cell.length_a   1.000
_cell.length_b   1.000
_cell.length_c   1.000
_cell.angle_alpha   90.00
_cell.angle_beta   90.00
_cell.angle_gamma   90.00
#
_symmetry.space_group_name_H-M   'P 1'
#
loop_
_entity.id
_entity.type
_entity.pdbx_description
1 polymer ?
#
loop_
_entity_poly.entity_id
_entity_poly.type
_entity_poly.pdbx_seq_one_letter_code
_entity_poly.pdbx_strand_id
1 'polypeptide(L)'
;MTTGTSNAFHEFLESDVVSLQAFNSTHVFKVHKALLDAKCEVIASAFNSNFTEGRSRVYTFSDSSEDTLARFLEWAYRGDYAEPVVKHLDKTTDQAKKAHASDQLESLDHPLVAHMALLIFSEKYIVPKLRDFVFAKIKVAIQVMNKPYTANDRLVLSLS
;
A
#
# COMPACT_ATOMS: atom_id res chain seq x y z
N MET A 1 2.35 35.13 17.14
CA MET A 1 3.30 34.16 17.74
C MET A 1 2.57 32.83 17.87
N THR A 2 2.98 31.83 17.09
CA THR A 2 2.30 30.54 16.90
C THR A 2 2.89 29.49 17.83
N THR A 3 2.30 29.30 19.01
CA THR A 3 2.68 28.26 19.99
C THR A 3 1.84 26.97 19.88
N GLY A 4 0.91 26.89 18.92
CA GLY A 4 -0.07 25.80 18.84
C GLY A 4 0.44 24.45 18.32
N THR A 5 1.62 24.38 17.70
CA THR A 5 2.06 23.17 16.97
C THR A 5 2.82 22.17 17.84
N SER A 6 3.54 22.63 18.88
CA SER A 6 4.39 21.76 19.71
C SER A 6 3.57 20.85 20.62
N ASN A 7 2.49 21.36 21.21
CA ASN A 7 1.63 20.56 22.10
C ASN A 7 0.84 19.50 21.31
N ALA A 8 0.36 19.83 20.11
CA ALA A 8 -0.42 18.90 19.29
C ALA A 8 0.38 17.65 18.88
N PHE A 9 1.69 17.78 18.64
CA PHE A 9 2.52 16.62 18.31
C PHE A 9 2.82 15.74 19.52
N HIS A 10 3.01 16.34 20.70
CA HIS A 10 3.18 15.58 21.94
C HIS A 10 1.90 14.81 22.29
N GLU A 11 0.74 15.46 22.20
CA GLU A 11 -0.57 14.82 22.38
C GLU A 11 -0.79 13.65 21.42
N PHE A 12 -0.34 13.79 20.16
CA PHE A 12 -0.36 12.69 19.20
C PHE A 12 0.47 11.49 19.65
N LEU A 13 1.69 11.72 20.14
CA LEU A 13 2.59 10.66 20.61
C LEU A 13 2.09 9.98 21.89
N GLU A 14 1.34 10.71 22.72
CA GLU A 14 0.73 10.20 23.94
C GLU A 14 -0.63 9.52 23.70
N SER A 15 -1.15 9.58 22.46
CA SER A 15 -2.44 8.97 22.13
C SER A 15 -2.40 7.45 22.23
N ASP A 16 -3.58 6.88 22.51
CA ASP A 16 -3.78 5.44 22.56
C ASP A 16 -3.19 4.70 21.36
N VAL A 17 -2.65 3.50 21.61
CA VAL A 17 -2.21 2.59 20.55
C VAL A 17 -3.26 1.50 20.30
N VAL A 18 -3.57 1.27 19.03
CA VAL A 18 -4.43 0.19 18.54
C VAL A 18 -3.65 -0.73 17.61
N SER A 19 -4.23 -1.88 17.27
CA SER A 19 -3.59 -2.91 16.45
C SER A 19 -4.33 -3.11 15.13
N LEU A 20 -3.60 -3.19 14.03
CA LEU A 20 -4.10 -3.52 12.71
C LEU A 20 -3.43 -4.80 12.21
N GLN A 21 -4.19 -5.70 11.59
CA GLN A 21 -3.64 -6.93 11.01
C GLN A 21 -4.43 -7.38 9.78
N ALA A 22 -3.75 -8.01 8.83
CA ALA A 22 -4.41 -8.72 7.75
C ALA A 22 -5.00 -10.04 8.28
N PHE A 23 -6.08 -10.51 7.66
CA PHE A 23 -6.68 -11.80 8.01
C PHE A 23 -5.66 -12.93 7.84
N ASN A 24 -5.56 -13.80 8.86
CA ASN A 24 -4.58 -14.87 8.98
C ASN A 24 -3.10 -14.46 8.96
N SER A 25 -2.77 -13.16 9.05
CA SER A 25 -1.38 -12.75 9.27
C SER A 25 -0.99 -12.94 10.75
N THR A 26 0.25 -13.36 10.97
CA THR A 26 0.89 -13.37 12.29
C THR A 26 1.48 -12.01 12.66
N HIS A 27 1.57 -11.08 11.71
CA HIS A 27 2.11 -9.75 11.91
C HIS A 27 1.01 -8.76 12.31
N VAL A 28 1.32 -7.97 13.33
CA VAL A 28 0.42 -6.97 13.89
C VAL A 28 1.11 -5.62 13.87
N PHE A 29 0.48 -4.64 13.23
CA PHE A 29 0.94 -3.27 13.23
C PHE A 29 0.35 -2.52 14.41
N LYS A 30 1.21 -1.94 15.26
CA LYS A 30 0.82 -1.05 16.35
C LYS A 30 0.79 0.39 15.84
N VAL A 31 -0.32 1.07 16.03
CA VAL A 31 -0.58 2.38 15.42
C VAL A 31 -1.22 3.30 16.44
N HIS A 32 -0.82 4.57 16.42
CA HIS A 32 -1.45 5.61 17.23
C HIS A 32 -2.88 5.83 16.72
N LYS A 33 -3.88 5.72 17.61
CA LYS A 33 -5.29 5.89 17.24
C LYS A 33 -5.54 7.27 16.68
N ALA A 34 -4.89 8.31 17.23
CA ALA A 34 -4.99 9.67 16.71
C ALA A 34 -4.56 9.79 15.24
N LEU A 35 -3.64 8.94 14.77
CA LEU A 35 -3.30 8.88 13.35
C LEU A 35 -4.48 8.40 12.51
N LEU A 36 -5.18 7.36 12.98
CA LEU A 36 -6.34 6.81 12.30
C LEU A 36 -7.50 7.80 12.34
N ASP A 37 -7.74 8.47 13.48
CA ASP A 37 -8.75 9.54 13.58
C ASP A 37 -8.49 10.65 12.53
N ALA A 38 -7.23 11.00 12.30
CA ALA A 38 -6.85 12.03 11.31
C ALA A 38 -6.85 11.55 9.85
N LYS A 39 -6.66 10.25 9.60
CA LYS A 39 -6.40 9.70 8.24
C LYS A 39 -7.50 8.79 7.72
N CYS A 40 -8.21 8.06 8.57
CA CYS A 40 -9.25 7.11 8.19
C CYS A 40 -10.28 6.94 9.33
N GLU A 41 -11.32 7.77 9.28
CA GLU A 41 -12.41 7.78 10.27
C GLU A 41 -13.15 6.43 10.35
N VAL A 42 -13.29 5.72 9.23
CA VAL A 42 -13.98 4.41 9.18
C VAL A 42 -13.29 3.40 10.09
N ILE A 43 -11.96 3.27 9.99
CA ILE A 43 -11.18 2.35 10.82
C ILE A 43 -11.15 2.86 12.27
N ALA A 44 -10.96 4.17 12.46
CA ALA A 44 -10.89 4.76 13.79
C ALA A 44 -12.18 4.55 14.60
N SER A 45 -13.33 4.68 13.93
CA SER A 45 -14.66 4.50 14.52
C SER A 45 -14.93 3.07 14.96
N ALA A 46 -14.32 2.08 14.32
CA ALA A 46 -14.46 0.67 14.74
C ALA A 46 -13.98 0.46 16.19
N PHE A 47 -12.96 1.21 16.62
CA PHE A 47 -12.43 1.15 17.98
C PHE A 47 -13.27 1.89 19.02
N ASN A 48 -14.22 2.72 18.60
CA ASN A 48 -15.11 3.46 19.49
C ASN A 48 -16.42 2.69 19.77
N SER A 49 -16.61 1.54 19.13
CA SER A 49 -17.83 0.74 19.22
C SER A 49 -17.74 -0.35 20.29
N ASN A 50 -18.88 -0.92 20.71
CA ASN A 50 -18.92 -2.10 21.58
C ASN A 50 -18.69 -3.43 20.83
N PHE A 51 -18.33 -3.38 19.54
CA PHE A 51 -18.02 -4.56 18.75
C PHE A 51 -16.68 -5.17 19.18
N THR A 52 -16.29 -6.26 18.51
CA THR A 52 -15.08 -7.02 18.85
C THR A 52 -13.85 -6.13 18.82
N GLU A 53 -13.76 -5.23 17.84
CA GLU A 53 -12.64 -4.33 17.59
C GLU A 53 -12.44 -3.32 18.72
N GLY A 54 -13.53 -2.72 19.23
CA GLY A 54 -13.45 -1.78 20.35
C GLY A 54 -12.99 -2.44 21.65
N ARG A 55 -13.38 -3.71 21.88
CA ARG A 55 -12.97 -4.48 23.06
C ARG A 55 -11.57 -5.06 22.93
N SER A 56 -11.22 -5.64 21.79
CA SER A 56 -9.93 -6.27 21.54
C SER A 56 -8.83 -5.25 21.24
N ARG A 57 -9.20 -4.04 20.80
CA ARG A 57 -8.30 -3.03 20.25
C ARG A 57 -7.51 -3.53 19.04
N VAL A 58 -8.09 -4.49 18.31
CA VAL A 58 -7.56 -5.05 17.07
C VAL A 58 -8.59 -4.92 15.95
N TYR A 59 -8.18 -4.34 14.82
CA TYR A 59 -8.96 -4.38 13.58
C TYR A 59 -8.32 -5.38 12.62
N THR A 60 -9.12 -6.35 12.15
CA THR A 60 -8.66 -7.37 11.19
C THR A 60 -9.23 -7.09 9.81
N PHE A 61 -8.36 -6.92 8.82
CA PHE A 61 -8.74 -6.66 7.43
C PHE A 61 -8.93 -7.99 6.69
N SER A 62 -10.16 -8.29 6.25
CA SER A 62 -10.48 -9.56 5.59
C SER A 62 -9.99 -9.66 4.13
N ASP A 63 -9.76 -8.52 3.48
CA ASP A 63 -9.48 -8.43 2.05
C ASP A 63 -8.27 -7.54 1.72
N SER A 64 -7.46 -7.21 2.72
CA SER A 64 -6.23 -6.43 2.55
C SER A 64 -5.02 -7.22 2.99
N SER A 65 -3.98 -7.26 2.17
CA SER A 65 -2.72 -7.90 2.52
C SER A 65 -1.94 -7.07 3.54
N GLU A 66 -1.05 -7.73 4.28
CA GLU A 66 -0.10 -7.09 5.20
C GLU A 66 0.68 -5.96 4.51
N ASP A 67 1.13 -6.24 3.30
CA ASP A 67 1.81 -5.33 2.39
C ASP A 67 1.01 -4.06 2.07
N THR A 68 -0.30 -4.19 1.88
CA THR A 68 -1.19 -3.05 1.63
C THR A 68 -1.33 -2.20 2.89
N LEU A 69 -1.48 -2.85 4.06
CA LEU A 69 -1.55 -2.17 5.34
C LEU A 69 -0.25 -1.43 5.67
N ALA A 70 0.91 -2.03 5.40
CA ALA A 70 2.21 -1.40 5.61
C ALA A 70 2.35 -0.12 4.79
N ARG A 71 1.96 -0.13 3.51
CA ARG A 71 1.99 1.06 2.64
C ARG A 71 0.99 2.12 3.07
N PHE A 72 -0.21 1.73 3.48
CA PHE A 72 -1.19 2.66 4.06
C PHE A 72 -0.61 3.37 5.29
N LEU A 73 0.02 2.62 6.21
CA LEU A 73 0.59 3.17 7.43
C LEU A 73 1.80 4.05 7.16
N GLU A 74 2.69 3.65 6.25
CA GLU A 74 3.82 4.47 5.84
C GLU A 74 3.34 5.82 5.31
N TRP A 75 2.34 5.81 4.41
CA TRP A 75 1.71 7.03 3.91
C TRP A 75 1.04 7.86 5.00
N ALA A 76 0.33 7.21 5.92
CA ALA A 76 -0.37 7.89 7.00
C ALA A 76 0.64 8.68 7.86
N TYR A 77 1.76 8.06 8.21
CA TYR A 77 2.82 8.67 9.03
C TYR A 77 3.70 9.67 8.28
N ARG A 78 4.09 9.38 7.03
CA ARG A 78 5.13 10.12 6.30
C ARG A 78 4.60 11.00 5.18
N GLY A 79 3.36 10.76 4.74
CA GLY A 79 2.77 11.40 3.56
C GLY A 79 3.18 10.74 2.24
N ASP A 80 3.99 9.69 2.27
CA ASP A 80 4.42 8.88 1.12
C ASP A 80 4.65 7.43 1.55
N TYR A 81 4.74 6.51 0.58
CA TYR A 81 5.09 5.11 0.79
C TYR A 81 6.07 4.63 -0.27
N ALA A 82 6.93 3.67 0.12
CA ALA A 82 7.94 3.11 -0.77
C ALA A 82 7.32 2.35 -1.95
N GLU A 83 7.88 2.58 -3.14
CA GLU A 83 7.51 1.83 -4.33
C GLU A 83 7.88 0.36 -4.18
N PRO A 84 7.02 -0.59 -4.59
CA PRO A 84 7.38 -2.01 -4.59
C PRO A 84 8.59 -2.22 -5.49
N VAL A 85 9.63 -2.85 -4.96
CA VAL A 85 10.81 -3.20 -5.75
C VAL A 85 10.42 -4.37 -6.64
N VAL A 86 10.57 -4.22 -7.96
CA VAL A 86 10.48 -5.34 -8.89
C VAL A 86 11.63 -6.28 -8.56
N LYS A 87 11.33 -7.38 -7.88
CA LYS A 87 12.29 -8.48 -7.77
C LYS A 87 12.40 -9.10 -9.15
N HIS A 88 13.36 -8.62 -9.94
CA HIS A 88 13.80 -9.38 -11.11
C HIS A 88 14.32 -10.71 -10.57
N LEU A 89 13.51 -11.76 -10.69
CA LEU A 89 13.99 -13.13 -10.64
C LEU A 89 15.02 -13.24 -11.76
N ASP A 90 16.30 -13.13 -11.43
CA ASP A 90 17.37 -13.50 -12.34
C ASP A 90 17.11 -14.94 -12.76
N LYS A 91 16.64 -15.10 -14.00
CA LYS A 91 16.45 -16.40 -14.63
C LYS A 91 17.82 -17.01 -14.86
N THR A 92 18.32 -17.72 -13.87
CA THR A 92 19.25 -18.83 -14.11
C THR A 92 18.59 -20.08 -13.56
N THR A 93 17.84 -20.77 -14.41
CA THR A 93 17.92 -22.23 -14.59
C THR A 93 17.01 -22.59 -15.77
N ASP A 94 17.62 -23.15 -16.81
CA ASP A 94 16.95 -23.82 -17.91
C ASP A 94 16.05 -24.94 -17.39
N GLN A 95 14.74 -24.87 -17.66
CA GLN A 95 14.07 -25.94 -18.40
C GLN A 95 12.64 -25.55 -18.81
N ALA A 96 12.39 -25.78 -20.10
CA ALA A 96 11.11 -25.62 -20.77
C ALA A 96 9.98 -26.41 -20.09
N LYS A 97 8.81 -25.77 -19.93
CA LYS A 97 7.51 -26.32 -20.36
C LYS A 97 6.36 -25.31 -20.22
N LYS A 98 5.75 -25.08 -21.39
CA LYS A 98 4.35 -24.78 -21.72
C LYS A 98 3.65 -23.60 -21.01
N ALA A 99 3.33 -22.64 -21.86
CA ALA A 99 2.41 -21.53 -21.65
C ALA A 99 1.10 -21.94 -20.95
N HIS A 100 0.83 -21.29 -19.82
CA HIS A 100 -0.50 -20.81 -19.47
C HIS A 100 -0.44 -19.29 -19.37
N ALA A 101 -1.33 -18.59 -20.08
CA ALA A 101 -1.49 -17.14 -20.02
C ALA A 101 -1.98 -16.63 -18.64
N SER A 102 -2.09 -17.53 -17.65
CA SER A 102 -2.50 -17.25 -16.27
C SER A 102 -1.32 -16.89 -15.36
N ASP A 103 -0.09 -17.25 -15.72
CA ASP A 103 1.09 -17.13 -14.82
C ASP A 103 1.75 -15.74 -14.85
N GLN A 104 1.37 -14.87 -15.79
CA GLN A 104 1.93 -13.50 -15.84
C GLN A 104 1.35 -12.57 -14.76
N LEU A 105 0.31 -13.00 -14.06
CA LEU A 105 -0.25 -12.28 -12.91
C LEU A 105 0.40 -12.71 -11.57
N GLU A 106 1.22 -13.77 -11.56
CA GLU A 106 1.80 -14.32 -10.33
C GLU A 106 2.95 -13.50 -9.74
N SER A 107 3.46 -12.49 -10.46
CA SER A 107 4.30 -11.47 -9.83
C SER A 107 3.40 -10.40 -9.19
N LEU A 108 2.87 -10.72 -8.02
CA LEU A 108 2.21 -9.76 -7.11
C LEU A 108 3.14 -8.60 -6.70
N ASP A 109 4.43 -8.66 -7.07
CA ASP A 109 5.47 -7.67 -6.81
C ASP A 109 5.52 -6.53 -7.88
N HIS A 110 4.62 -6.53 -8.88
CA HIS A 110 4.60 -5.44 -9.86
C HIS A 110 4.12 -4.11 -9.22
N PRO A 111 4.83 -2.97 -9.39
CA PRO A 111 4.50 -1.69 -8.77
C PRO A 111 3.03 -1.27 -8.92
N LEU A 112 2.48 -1.45 -10.13
CA LEU A 112 1.06 -1.17 -10.39
C LEU A 112 0.10 -2.03 -9.56
N VAL A 113 0.41 -3.30 -9.31
CA VAL A 113 -0.47 -4.19 -8.55
C VAL A 113 -0.57 -3.69 -7.12
N ALA A 114 0.54 -3.29 -6.50
CA ALA A 114 0.50 -2.71 -5.17
C ALA A 114 -0.27 -1.38 -5.12
N HIS A 115 -0.12 -0.52 -6.14
CA HIS A 115 -0.92 0.69 -6.22
C HIS A 115 -2.40 0.40 -6.41
N MET A 116 -2.77 -0.58 -7.24
CA MET A 116 -4.18 -0.98 -7.40
C MET A 116 -4.76 -1.54 -6.11
N ALA A 117 -4.01 -2.37 -5.38
CA ALA A 117 -4.43 -2.87 -4.07
C ALA A 117 -4.66 -1.71 -3.07
N LEU A 118 -3.73 -0.75 -3.02
CA LEU A 118 -3.86 0.41 -2.15
C LEU A 118 -4.98 1.37 -2.60
N LEU A 119 -5.27 1.43 -3.90
CA LEU A 119 -6.41 2.17 -4.44
C LEU A 119 -7.73 1.54 -3.98
N ILE A 120 -7.88 0.22 -4.14
CA ILE A 120 -9.07 -0.51 -3.67
C ILE A 120 -9.25 -0.32 -2.15
N PHE A 121 -8.16 -0.45 -1.38
CA PHE A 121 -8.16 -0.16 0.05
C PHE A 121 -8.68 1.25 0.34
N SER A 122 -8.15 2.26 -0.36
CA SER A 122 -8.53 3.66 -0.14
C SER A 122 -9.99 3.95 -0.46
N GLU A 123 -10.59 3.26 -1.43
CA GLU A 123 -12.01 3.38 -1.74
C GLU A 123 -12.86 2.68 -0.68
N LYS A 124 -12.52 1.42 -0.34
CA LYS A 124 -13.25 0.63 0.64
C LYS A 124 -13.33 1.31 2.00
N TYR A 125 -12.22 1.88 2.45
CA TYR A 125 -12.10 2.53 3.76
C TYR A 125 -12.33 4.05 3.70
N ILE A 126 -12.78 4.56 2.55
CA ILE A 126 -13.15 5.97 2.35
C ILE A 126 -12.02 6.89 2.82
N VAL A 127 -10.86 6.77 2.18
CA VAL A 127 -9.67 7.58 2.43
C VAL A 127 -9.35 8.43 1.19
N PRO A 128 -10.08 9.53 0.93
CA PRO A 128 -9.97 10.28 -0.33
C PRO A 128 -8.57 10.82 -0.61
N LYS A 129 -7.87 11.30 0.43
CA LYS A 129 -6.50 11.81 0.30
C LYS A 129 -5.51 10.73 -0.15
N LEU A 130 -5.68 9.49 0.33
CA LEU A 130 -4.86 8.37 -0.12
C LEU A 130 -5.25 7.97 -1.54
N ARG A 131 -6.54 7.89 -1.84
CA ARG A 131 -7.05 7.57 -3.18
C ARG A 131 -6.44 8.49 -4.24
N ASP A 132 -6.56 9.79 -4.05
CA ASP A 132 -6.07 10.79 -5.00
C ASP A 132 -4.53 10.71 -5.14
N PHE A 133 -3.82 10.48 -4.03
CA PHE A 133 -2.38 10.29 -4.00
C PHE A 133 -1.94 9.03 -4.78
N VAL A 134 -2.61 7.90 -4.57
CA VAL A 134 -2.33 6.64 -5.27
C VAL A 134 -2.66 6.75 -6.76
N PHE A 135 -3.75 7.43 -7.13
CA PHE A 135 -4.08 7.70 -8.53
C PHE A 135 -2.96 8.47 -9.24
N ALA A 136 -2.36 9.46 -8.58
CA ALA A 136 -1.22 10.18 -9.13
C ALA A 136 -0.03 9.24 -9.40
N LYS A 137 0.30 8.36 -8.45
CA LYS A 137 1.37 7.35 -8.62
C LYS A 137 1.07 6.37 -9.76
N ILE A 138 -0.17 5.87 -9.87
CA ILE A 138 -0.60 5.01 -10.99
C ILE A 138 -0.42 5.72 -12.34
N LYS A 139 -0.83 6.99 -12.45
CA LYS A 139 -0.68 7.77 -13.68
C LYS A 139 0.78 7.89 -14.11
N VAL A 140 1.67 8.15 -13.15
CA VAL A 140 3.12 8.21 -13.40
C VAL A 140 3.64 6.84 -13.86
N ALA A 141 3.27 5.76 -13.19
CA ALA A 141 3.69 4.41 -13.54
C ALA A 141 3.23 4.02 -14.97
N ILE A 142 1.98 4.33 -15.34
CA ILE A 142 1.47 4.10 -16.71
C ILE A 142 2.23 4.93 -17.74
N GLN A 143 2.54 6.19 -17.45
CA GLN A 143 3.31 7.04 -18.37
C GLN A 143 4.73 6.51 -18.59
N VAL A 144 5.36 5.96 -17.56
CA VAL A 144 6.68 5.33 -17.68
C VAL A 144 6.62 4.11 -18.59
N MET A 145 5.62 3.24 -18.43
CA MET A 145 5.43 2.07 -19.30
C MET A 145 5.13 2.44 -20.76
N ASN A 146 4.41 3.54 -20.99
CA ASN A 146 4.07 4.01 -22.34
C ASN A 146 5.21 4.76 -23.04
N LYS A 147 6.37 4.98 -22.39
CA LYS A 147 7.53 5.52 -23.11
C LYS A 147 8.04 4.43 -24.06
N PRO A 148 8.13 4.70 -25.37
CA PRO A 148 8.75 3.76 -26.29
C PRO A 148 10.19 3.53 -25.81
N TYR A 149 10.56 2.25 -25.64
CA TYR A 149 11.95 1.85 -25.46
C TYR A 149 12.79 2.57 -26.50
N THR A 150 13.67 3.46 -26.04
CA THR A 150 14.43 4.36 -26.92
C THR A 150 15.41 3.55 -27.76
N ALA A 151 15.33 3.71 -29.08
CA ALA A 151 16.30 3.50 -30.17
C ALA A 151 17.32 2.33 -30.15
N ASN A 152 17.85 1.88 -29.03
CA ASN A 152 18.83 0.79 -28.96
C ASN A 152 18.25 -0.61 -29.19
N ASP A 153 16.96 -0.83 -28.93
CA ASP A 153 16.34 -2.15 -29.19
C ASP A 153 16.00 -2.39 -30.66
N ARG A 154 16.03 -1.34 -31.50
CA ARG A 154 15.77 -1.46 -32.94
C ARG A 154 16.95 -2.02 -33.73
N LEU A 155 18.14 -2.09 -33.14
CA LEU A 155 19.34 -2.59 -33.84
C LEU A 155 19.39 -4.12 -33.96
N VAL A 156 18.51 -4.87 -33.28
CA VAL A 156 18.52 -6.34 -33.35
C VAL A 156 17.63 -6.90 -34.48
N LEU A 157 16.82 -6.05 -35.14
CA LEU A 157 15.89 -6.49 -36.20
C LEU A 157 16.31 -6.09 -37.63
N SER A 158 17.53 -5.56 -37.85
CA SER A 158 18.02 -5.21 -39.19
C SER A 158 19.23 -6.03 -39.66
N LEU A 159 19.51 -7.19 -39.04
CA LEU A 159 20.52 -8.13 -39.50
C LEU A 159 19.97 -9.56 -39.48
N SER A 160 19.06 -9.86 -40.41
CA SER A 160 18.72 -11.22 -40.87
C SER A 160 18.09 -11.14 -42.25
#